data_AF-A0A6A3GYG5-F1
#
_entry.id   AF-A0A6A3GYG5-F1
#
_cell.length_a   1.000
_cell.length_b   1.000
_cell.length_c   1.000
_cell.angle_alpha   90.00
_cell.angle_beta   90.00
_cell.angle_gamma   90.00
#
_symmetry.space_group_name_H-M   'P 1'
#
loop_
_entity.id
_entity.type
_entity.pdbx_description
1 polymer ?
#
loop_
_entity_poly.entity_id
_entity_poly.type
_entity_poly.pdbx_seq_one_letter_code
_entity_poly.pdbx_strand_id
1 'polypeptide(L)'
;IDVPASTSLLLDVSAWLFPTLAPSAHPHPSTYEHLITGAAVDVLMNLSPPPWASLDNEEAPLTFIPHIRGRMRHNFAQAYLEYEERHLQSIWESRHTLPITEAMCLADPLLAAYHEQRRQRRSRAGVAWRQFLAKYVVPAIRRHLCDIDILLDPFFLHFPKPRVLKEWYPRLTGNATTFADALEILDAEEPWRFQYRLNPQDHPAMQIARLAGKFIAPQ
;
A
#
# COMPACT_ATOMS: atom_id res chain seq x y z
N ILE A 1 4.88 -7.36 23.57
CA ILE A 1 4.86 -6.50 22.36
C ILE A 1 3.86 -5.38 22.57
N ASP A 2 4.30 -4.13 22.46
CA ASP A 2 3.46 -2.92 22.54
C ASP A 2 3.38 -2.27 21.15
N VAL A 3 2.49 -1.29 20.95
CA VAL A 3 2.31 -0.61 19.65
C VAL A 3 3.62 -0.01 19.11
N PRO A 4 4.48 0.64 19.92
CA PRO A 4 5.77 1.14 19.43
C PRO A 4 6.71 0.01 18.98
N ALA A 5 6.77 -1.09 19.73
CA ALA A 5 7.57 -2.26 19.38
C ALA A 5 7.04 -2.97 18.12
N SER A 6 5.71 -3.00 17.93
CA SER A 6 5.06 -3.53 16.72
C SER A 6 5.41 -2.66 15.51
N THR A 7 5.39 -1.34 15.67
CA THR A 7 5.81 -0.39 14.63
C THR A 7 7.26 -0.60 14.24
N SER A 8 8.16 -0.89 15.19
CA SER A 8 9.57 -1.17 14.90
C SER A 8 9.76 -2.50 14.16
N LEU A 9 9.08 -3.57 14.58
CA LEU A 9 9.09 -4.86 13.89
C LEU A 9 8.54 -4.76 12.46
N LEU A 10 7.54 -3.91 12.25
CA LEU A 10 7.02 -3.57 10.93
C LEU A 10 8.06 -2.89 10.04
N LEU A 11 9.04 -2.17 10.60
CA LEU A 11 10.10 -1.55 9.80
C LEU A 11 10.96 -2.61 9.12
N ASP A 12 11.34 -3.64 9.85
CA ASP A 12 12.17 -4.73 9.34
C ASP A 12 11.40 -5.58 8.31
N VAL A 13 10.11 -5.81 8.58
CA VAL A 13 9.20 -6.51 7.65
C VAL A 13 8.96 -5.70 6.37
N SER A 14 8.80 -4.38 6.48
CA SER A 14 8.55 -3.51 5.32
C SER A 14 9.72 -3.49 4.34
N ALA A 15 10.96 -3.69 4.82
CA ALA A 15 12.15 -3.77 3.98
C ALA A 15 12.19 -5.04 3.11
N TRP A 16 11.45 -6.09 3.48
CA TRP A 16 11.31 -7.31 2.69
C TRP A 16 10.26 -7.21 1.58
N LEU A 17 9.33 -6.26 1.71
CA LEU A 17 8.13 -6.20 0.89
C LEU A 17 8.15 -5.00 -0.06
N PHE A 18 8.78 -3.90 0.37
CA PHE A 18 9.09 -2.80 -0.52
C PHE A 18 10.52 -2.94 -1.02
N PRO A 19 10.76 -2.92 -2.34
CA PRO A 19 12.12 -2.90 -2.84
C PRO A 19 12.86 -1.71 -2.24
N THR A 20 14.00 -2.00 -1.60
CA THR A 20 14.93 -0.95 -1.18
C THR A 20 15.72 -0.56 -2.42
N LEU A 21 15.22 0.40 -3.20
CA LEU A 21 16.01 0.99 -4.26
C LEU A 21 17.10 1.83 -3.61
N ALA A 22 18.36 1.52 -3.93
CA ALA A 22 19.46 2.42 -3.60
C ALA A 22 19.13 3.78 -4.24
N PRO A 23 19.22 4.89 -3.50
CA PRO A 23 18.98 6.19 -4.09
C PRO A 23 19.92 6.38 -5.28
N SER A 24 19.36 6.45 -6.49
CA SER A 24 20.04 6.97 -7.64
C SER A 24 20.66 8.30 -7.22
N ALA A 25 21.95 8.48 -7.51
CA ALA A 25 22.70 9.67 -7.16
C ALA A 25 22.04 10.96 -7.70
N HIS A 26 21.12 10.83 -8.67
CA HIS A 26 20.24 11.90 -9.12
C HIS A 26 18.87 11.34 -9.47
N PRO A 27 17.77 11.89 -8.90
CA PRO A 27 16.51 12.01 -9.62
C PRO A 27 16.77 12.52 -11.04
N HIS A 28 16.64 11.70 -12.07
CA HIS A 28 16.24 12.30 -13.33
C HIS A 28 14.83 12.86 -13.10
N PRO A 29 14.51 14.10 -13.49
CA PRO A 29 13.12 14.52 -13.59
C PRO A 29 12.44 13.42 -14.39
N SER A 30 11.46 12.74 -13.79
CA SER A 30 10.89 11.60 -14.50
C SER A 30 10.32 12.16 -15.82
N THR A 31 10.53 11.45 -16.92
CA THR A 31 10.01 11.86 -18.24
C THR A 31 8.52 12.21 -18.17
N TYR A 32 7.79 11.73 -17.16
CA TYR A 32 6.35 11.80 -16.99
C TYR A 32 5.88 12.78 -15.91
N GLU A 33 6.76 13.58 -15.29
CA GLU A 33 6.33 14.60 -14.30
C GLU A 33 5.35 15.60 -14.91
N HIS A 34 5.53 15.93 -16.19
CA HIS A 34 4.65 16.82 -16.94
C HIS A 34 3.22 16.26 -17.10
N LEU A 35 3.01 14.96 -16.90
CA LEU A 35 1.68 14.34 -16.92
C LEU A 35 0.93 14.54 -15.60
N ILE A 36 1.64 14.87 -14.50
CA ILE A 36 1.02 15.11 -13.19
C ILE A 36 0.49 16.55 -13.16
N THR A 37 -0.74 16.71 -13.62
CA THR A 37 -1.49 17.97 -13.52
C THR A 37 -2.75 17.76 -12.69
N GLY A 38 -3.31 18.84 -12.17
CA GLY A 38 -4.57 18.82 -11.43
C GLY A 38 -5.72 18.29 -12.28
N ALA A 39 -5.76 18.64 -13.57
CA ALA A 39 -6.74 18.10 -14.52
C ALA A 39 -6.57 16.59 -14.73
N ALA A 40 -5.33 16.11 -14.93
CA ALA A 40 -5.07 14.69 -15.11
C ALA A 40 -5.40 13.87 -13.85
N VAL A 41 -5.11 14.43 -12.67
CA VAL A 41 -5.48 13.82 -11.39
C VAL A 41 -7.00 13.81 -11.20
N ASP A 42 -7.70 14.89 -11.54
CA ASP A 42 -9.16 14.94 -11.44
C ASP A 42 -9.81 13.89 -12.34
N VAL A 43 -9.36 13.77 -13.59
CA VAL A 43 -9.79 12.69 -14.50
C VAL A 43 -9.54 11.32 -13.87
N LEU A 44 -8.33 11.09 -13.33
CA LEU A 44 -7.95 9.82 -12.72
C LEU A 44 -8.83 9.47 -11.50
N MET A 45 -9.11 10.44 -10.62
CA MET A 45 -9.90 10.22 -9.40
C MET A 45 -11.39 9.98 -9.69
N ASN A 46 -11.87 10.41 -10.86
CA ASN A 46 -13.26 10.26 -11.30
C ASN A 46 -13.47 9.10 -12.30
N LEU A 47 -12.45 8.26 -12.54
CA LEU A 47 -12.61 7.06 -13.36
C LEU A 47 -13.66 6.10 -12.77
N SER A 48 -14.31 5.35 -13.65
CA SER A 48 -15.25 4.29 -13.29
C SER A 48 -14.84 2.99 -13.99
N PRO A 49 -14.35 1.96 -13.26
CA PRO A 49 -14.11 1.97 -11.81
C PRO A 49 -12.93 2.88 -11.40
N PRO A 50 -12.86 3.33 -10.13
CA PRO A 50 -11.75 4.15 -9.67
C PRO A 50 -10.45 3.33 -9.60
N PRO A 51 -9.26 3.96 -9.63
CA PRO A 51 -7.97 3.25 -9.68
C PRO A 51 -7.76 2.26 -8.54
N TRP A 52 -8.25 2.58 -7.34
CA TRP A 52 -8.14 1.72 -6.16
C TRP A 52 -9.14 0.56 -6.13
N ALA A 53 -10.09 0.46 -7.07
CA ALA A 53 -10.97 -0.70 -7.18
C ALA A 53 -10.20 -1.98 -7.51
N SER A 54 -9.04 -1.87 -8.15
CA SER A 54 -8.09 -2.97 -8.31
C SER A 54 -7.59 -3.58 -6.99
N LEU A 55 -7.72 -2.83 -5.89
CA LEU A 55 -7.42 -3.31 -4.53
C LEU A 55 -8.66 -3.85 -3.80
N ASP A 56 -9.85 -3.68 -4.36
CA ASP A 56 -11.07 -4.30 -3.86
C ASP A 56 -11.09 -5.72 -4.41
N ASN A 57 -10.57 -6.69 -3.64
CA ASN A 57 -10.53 -8.08 -4.06
C ASN A 57 -11.44 -8.88 -3.13
N GLU A 58 -12.34 -9.68 -3.70
CA GLU A 58 -13.27 -10.54 -2.94
C GLU A 58 -12.54 -11.71 -2.25
N GLU A 59 -11.28 -11.93 -2.60
CA GLU A 59 -10.45 -13.00 -2.06
C GLU A 59 -10.01 -12.75 -0.62
N ALA A 60 -9.87 -13.83 0.14
CA ALA A 60 -9.39 -13.76 1.51
C ALA A 60 -7.97 -13.14 1.58
N PRO A 61 -7.62 -12.48 2.70
CA PRO A 61 -6.29 -11.95 2.96
C PRO A 61 -5.20 -13.00 2.67
N LEU A 62 -4.15 -12.59 1.96
CA LEU A 62 -3.13 -13.52 1.44
C LEU A 62 -2.39 -14.25 2.57
N THR A 63 -2.23 -13.62 3.73
CA THR A 63 -1.31 -14.09 4.79
C THR A 63 -2.01 -14.62 6.04
N PHE A 64 -3.35 -14.52 6.11
CA PHE A 64 -4.11 -15.07 7.23
C PHE A 64 -5.57 -15.38 6.86
N ILE A 65 -6.16 -16.32 7.57
CA ILE A 65 -7.58 -16.67 7.41
C ILE A 65 -8.41 -15.78 8.36
N PRO A 66 -9.34 -14.93 7.88
CA PRO A 66 -10.12 -14.03 8.73
C PRO A 66 -11.03 -14.77 9.71
N HIS A 67 -11.51 -15.95 9.31
CA HIS A 67 -12.51 -16.74 10.03
C HIS A 67 -11.93 -17.93 10.79
N ILE A 68 -10.71 -17.86 11.32
CA ILE A 68 -10.17 -18.93 12.17
C ILE A 68 -11.10 -19.09 13.39
N ARG A 69 -12.00 -20.08 13.30
CA ARG A 69 -13.06 -20.36 14.28
C ARG A 69 -12.46 -20.42 15.67
N GLY A 70 -12.82 -19.44 16.50
CA GLY A 70 -12.57 -19.44 17.95
C GLY A 70 -11.22 -18.89 18.44
N ARG A 71 -10.30 -18.44 17.57
CA ARG A 71 -9.00 -17.89 18.02
C ARG A 71 -8.94 -16.37 18.01
N MET A 72 -9.45 -15.69 16.99
CA MET A 72 -9.47 -14.23 16.94
C MET A 72 -10.71 -13.64 17.61
N ARG A 73 -10.64 -12.38 18.09
CA ARG A 73 -11.82 -11.66 18.59
C ARG A 73 -12.93 -11.70 17.53
N HIS A 74 -14.18 -11.90 17.94
CA HIS A 74 -15.33 -12.12 17.06
C HIS A 74 -15.54 -11.05 15.97
N ASN A 75 -14.99 -9.85 16.16
CA ASN A 75 -15.08 -8.73 15.22
C ASN A 75 -13.75 -8.38 14.52
N PHE A 76 -12.71 -9.22 14.60
CA PHE A 76 -11.44 -8.98 13.91
C PHE A 76 -11.64 -8.88 12.39
N ALA A 77 -12.24 -9.92 11.79
CA ALA A 77 -12.45 -10.00 10.34
C ALA A 77 -13.32 -8.85 9.85
N GLN A 78 -14.39 -8.53 10.57
CA GLN A 78 -15.26 -7.40 10.24
C GLN A 78 -14.51 -6.07 10.32
N ALA A 79 -13.76 -5.81 11.40
CA ALA A 79 -13.00 -4.57 11.54
C ALA A 79 -11.87 -4.44 10.51
N TYR A 80 -11.36 -5.57 10.01
CA TYR A 80 -10.39 -5.61 8.92
C TYR A 80 -11.05 -5.17 7.61
N LEU A 81 -12.16 -5.81 7.23
CA LEU A 81 -12.89 -5.48 5.99
C LEU A 81 -13.39 -4.03 6.00
N GLU A 82 -13.95 -3.57 7.12
CA GLU A 82 -14.41 -2.18 7.28
C GLU A 82 -13.28 -1.15 7.15
N TYR A 83 -12.07 -1.50 7.56
CA TYR A 83 -10.92 -0.61 7.40
C TYR A 83 -10.45 -0.61 5.94
N GLU A 84 -10.32 -1.79 5.32
CA GLU A 84 -9.88 -1.92 3.94
C GLU A 84 -10.80 -1.12 3.02
N GLU A 85 -12.11 -1.41 3.06
CA GLU A 85 -13.15 -0.72 2.31
C GLU A 85 -13.08 0.81 2.47
N ARG A 86 -12.98 1.29 3.71
CA ARG A 86 -12.95 2.74 4.01
C ARG A 86 -11.68 3.44 3.54
N HIS A 87 -10.57 2.71 3.38
CA HIS A 87 -9.26 3.30 3.17
C HIS A 87 -8.55 2.86 1.87
N LEU A 88 -9.21 2.11 0.99
CA LEU A 88 -8.68 1.66 -0.32
C LEU A 88 -7.97 2.76 -1.10
N GLN A 89 -8.59 3.94 -1.25
CA GLN A 89 -7.98 5.07 -1.96
C GLN A 89 -6.65 5.48 -1.32
N SER A 90 -6.62 5.65 0.01
CA SER A 90 -5.41 6.07 0.72
C SER A 90 -4.30 5.01 0.67
N ILE A 91 -4.68 3.73 0.62
CA ILE A 91 -3.77 2.60 0.48
C ILE A 91 -3.17 2.63 -0.93
N TRP A 92 -3.99 2.77 -1.97
CA TRP A 92 -3.53 2.91 -3.36
C TRP A 92 -2.60 4.12 -3.53
N GLU A 93 -3.01 5.29 -3.03
CA GLU A 93 -2.23 6.52 -3.07
C GLU A 93 -0.88 6.39 -2.34
N SER A 94 -0.79 5.55 -1.32
CA SER A 94 0.46 5.32 -0.58
C SER A 94 1.52 4.55 -1.35
N ARG A 95 1.08 3.78 -2.34
CA ARG A 95 1.95 2.96 -3.20
C ARG A 95 2.37 3.78 -4.43
N HIS A 96 1.52 4.71 -4.85
CA HIS A 96 1.78 5.69 -5.91
C HIS A 96 2.34 6.99 -5.33
N THR A 97 3.63 7.00 -4.98
CA THR A 97 4.28 8.23 -4.49
C THR A 97 4.49 9.20 -5.64
N LEU A 98 3.68 10.25 -5.73
CA LEU A 98 3.82 11.27 -6.78
C LEU A 98 4.78 12.39 -6.32
N PRO A 99 5.74 12.85 -7.15
CA PRO A 99 6.67 13.95 -6.85
C PRO A 99 5.99 15.31 -7.02
N ILE A 100 4.88 15.54 -6.32
CA ILE A 100 4.17 16.82 -6.37
C ILE A 100 4.98 17.85 -5.58
N THR A 101 5.58 18.82 -6.28
CA THR A 101 6.39 19.88 -5.67
C THR A 101 5.54 21.07 -5.24
N GLU A 102 6.11 21.93 -4.38
CA GLU A 102 5.48 23.19 -3.99
C GLU A 102 5.26 24.11 -5.21
N ALA A 103 6.22 24.15 -6.14
CA ALA A 103 6.10 24.92 -7.38
C ALA A 103 4.91 24.44 -8.23
N MET A 104 4.70 23.12 -8.35
CA MET A 104 3.53 22.56 -9.04
C MET A 104 2.22 22.94 -8.34
N CYS A 105 2.19 22.89 -7.00
CA CYS A 105 1.00 23.30 -6.23
C CYS A 105 0.69 24.79 -6.38
N LEU A 106 1.71 25.64 -6.46
CA LEU A 106 1.53 27.09 -6.71
C LEU A 106 1.02 27.37 -8.13
N ALA A 107 1.44 26.57 -9.10
CA ALA A 107 1.02 26.70 -10.50
C ALA A 107 -0.37 26.12 -10.78
N ASP A 108 -0.79 25.09 -10.04
CA ASP A 108 -2.02 24.34 -10.27
C ASP A 108 -2.83 24.17 -8.97
N PRO A 109 -3.89 25.00 -8.75
CA PRO A 109 -4.73 24.92 -7.56
C PRO A 109 -5.47 23.59 -7.38
N LEU A 110 -5.82 22.90 -8.47
CA LEU A 110 -6.48 21.59 -8.39
C LEU A 110 -5.49 20.54 -7.88
N LEU A 111 -4.26 20.59 -8.38
CA LEU A 111 -3.20 19.70 -7.91
C LEU A 111 -2.84 19.97 -6.44
N ALA A 112 -2.81 21.24 -6.02
CA ALA A 112 -2.61 21.61 -4.62
C ALA A 112 -3.71 21.04 -3.70
N ALA A 113 -4.98 21.18 -4.12
CA ALA A 113 -6.10 20.61 -3.37
C ALA A 113 -5.99 19.09 -3.25
N TYR A 114 -5.67 18.40 -4.36
CA TYR A 114 -5.45 16.97 -4.35
C TYR A 114 -4.30 16.57 -3.39
N HIS A 115 -3.16 17.27 -3.46
CA HIS A 115 -1.99 16.97 -2.65
C HIS A 115 -2.30 17.06 -1.14
N GLU A 116 -3.02 18.09 -0.72
CA GLU A 116 -3.44 18.25 0.68
C GLU A 116 -4.48 17.18 1.08
N GLN A 117 -5.48 16.92 0.25
CA GLN A 117 -6.47 15.88 0.54
C GLN A 117 -5.84 14.49 0.65
N ARG A 118 -4.88 14.15 -0.21
CA ARG A 118 -4.11 12.90 -0.15
C ARG A 118 -3.37 12.77 1.18
N ARG A 119 -2.73 13.84 1.64
CA ARG A 119 -2.05 13.87 2.95
C ARG A 119 -3.03 13.67 4.10
N GLN A 120 -4.22 14.28 4.04
CA GLN A 120 -5.27 14.10 5.04
C GLN A 120 -5.82 12.67 5.06
N ARG A 121 -6.11 12.09 3.88
CA ARG A 121 -6.54 10.68 3.74
C ARG A 121 -5.50 9.73 4.35
N ARG A 122 -4.22 9.91 4.01
CA ARG A 122 -3.10 9.16 4.60
C ARG A 122 -3.03 9.28 6.12
N SER A 123 -3.18 10.50 6.65
CA SER A 123 -3.18 10.75 8.10
C SER A 123 -4.32 10.01 8.80
N ARG A 124 -5.55 10.12 8.28
CA ARG A 124 -6.75 9.45 8.81
C ARG A 124 -6.61 7.93 8.78
N ALA A 125 -6.18 7.37 7.64
CA ALA A 125 -5.92 5.96 7.49
C ALA A 125 -4.85 5.47 8.49
N GLY A 126 -3.76 6.23 8.67
CA GLY A 126 -2.73 5.91 9.66
C GLY A 126 -3.21 5.94 11.12
N VAL A 127 -4.13 6.85 11.47
CA VAL A 127 -4.76 6.87 12.80
C VAL A 127 -5.65 5.65 13.01
N ALA A 128 -6.55 5.38 12.07
CA ALA A 128 -7.45 4.23 12.12
C ALA A 128 -6.68 2.90 12.18
N TRP A 129 -5.57 2.81 11.46
CA TRP A 129 -4.68 1.66 11.48
C TRP A 129 -4.06 1.44 12.86
N ARG A 130 -3.58 2.51 13.51
CA ARG A 130 -2.95 2.40 14.84
C ARG A 130 -3.95 1.91 15.88
N GLN A 131 -5.19 2.38 15.76
CA GLN A 131 -6.30 1.92 16.59
C GLN A 131 -6.61 0.45 16.33
N PHE A 132 -6.65 0.02 15.06
CA PHE A 132 -6.85 -1.38 14.69
C PHE A 132 -5.77 -2.28 15.29
N LEU A 133 -4.49 -1.94 15.13
CA LEU A 133 -3.38 -2.68 15.72
C LEU A 133 -3.51 -2.85 17.23
N ALA A 134 -3.72 -1.73 17.94
CA ALA A 134 -3.79 -1.72 19.40
C ALA A 134 -4.97 -2.56 19.91
N LYS A 135 -6.10 -2.51 19.21
CA LYS A 135 -7.34 -3.18 19.61
C LYS A 135 -7.39 -4.66 19.27
N TYR A 136 -6.80 -5.05 18.12
CA TYR A 136 -7.03 -6.37 17.53
C TYR A 136 -5.74 -7.19 17.38
N VAL A 137 -4.69 -6.63 16.78
CA VAL A 137 -3.48 -7.39 16.43
C VAL A 137 -2.57 -7.62 17.63
N VAL A 138 -2.22 -6.56 18.37
CA VAL A 138 -1.33 -6.67 19.54
C VAL A 138 -1.89 -7.65 20.58
N PRO A 139 -3.19 -7.61 20.93
CA PRO A 139 -3.75 -8.57 21.88
C PRO A 139 -3.84 -10.01 21.32
N ALA A 140 -3.88 -10.19 20.00
CA ALA A 140 -3.87 -11.51 19.36
C ALA A 140 -2.47 -12.13 19.39
N ILE A 141 -1.44 -11.36 19.03
CA ILE A 141 -0.03 -11.79 19.10
C ILE A 141 0.35 -12.14 20.55
N ARG A 142 -0.01 -11.30 21.54
CA ARG A 142 0.28 -11.56 22.96
C ARG A 142 -0.36 -12.84 23.51
N ARG A 143 -1.45 -13.29 22.89
CA ARG A 143 -2.15 -14.53 23.25
C ARG A 143 -1.74 -15.71 22.35
N HIS A 144 -0.74 -15.53 21.50
CA HIS A 144 -0.28 -16.53 20.54
C HIS A 144 -1.40 -17.03 19.61
N LEU A 145 -2.36 -16.15 19.28
CA LEU A 145 -3.48 -16.45 18.39
C LEU A 145 -3.09 -16.26 16.92
N CYS A 146 -2.15 -15.35 16.66
CA CYS A 146 -1.45 -15.15 15.40
C CYS A 146 0.02 -14.78 15.70
N ASP A 147 0.89 -14.87 14.69
CA ASP A 147 2.28 -14.45 14.79
C ASP A 147 2.46 -13.11 14.03
N ILE A 148 3.70 -12.62 13.93
CA ILE A 148 4.08 -11.39 13.22
C ILE A 148 3.83 -11.52 11.71
N ASP A 149 3.65 -12.73 11.20
CA ASP A 149 3.27 -13.01 9.81
C ASP A 149 1.94 -12.39 9.40
N ILE A 150 1.01 -12.15 10.33
CA ILE A 150 -0.21 -11.37 10.04
C ILE A 150 0.14 -10.00 9.47
N LEU A 151 1.27 -9.41 9.89
CA LEU A 151 1.75 -8.10 9.43
C LEU A 151 2.31 -8.11 8.00
N LEU A 152 2.43 -9.30 7.40
CA LEU A 152 2.76 -9.45 5.98
C LEU A 152 1.53 -9.27 5.12
N ASP A 153 0.32 -9.26 5.71
CA ASP A 153 -0.87 -8.95 4.93
C ASP A 153 -0.75 -7.55 4.34
N PRO A 154 -1.19 -7.34 3.10
CA PRO A 154 -1.03 -6.06 2.47
C PRO A 154 -1.75 -4.88 3.10
N PHE A 155 -2.73 -5.18 3.96
CA PHE A 155 -3.29 -4.22 4.89
C PHE A 155 -2.26 -3.65 5.88
N PHE A 156 -1.37 -4.48 6.41
CA PHE A 156 -0.35 -4.07 7.39
C PHE A 156 0.93 -3.55 6.75
N LEU A 157 1.03 -3.63 5.42
CA LEU A 157 2.04 -2.96 4.60
C LEU A 157 1.79 -1.45 4.55
N HIS A 158 1.65 -0.82 5.72
CA HIS A 158 1.17 0.55 5.79
C HIS A 158 2.30 1.56 5.77
N PHE A 159 2.35 2.24 4.62
CA PHE A 159 3.16 3.41 4.27
C PHE A 159 4.67 3.16 4.26
N PRO A 160 5.32 3.16 3.08
CA PRO A 160 6.75 3.43 3.04
C PRO A 160 7.12 4.66 3.87
N LYS A 161 8.25 4.57 4.57
CA LYS A 161 8.82 5.73 5.26
C LYS A 161 8.99 6.85 4.23
N PRO A 162 8.76 8.13 4.61
CA PRO A 162 9.07 9.27 3.75
C PRO A 162 10.53 9.33 3.26
N ARG A 163 11.44 8.65 3.99
CA ARG A 163 12.89 8.61 3.73
C ARG A 163 13.38 7.36 3.01
N VAL A 164 12.54 6.34 2.83
CA VAL A 164 12.85 5.31 1.84
C VAL A 164 12.47 5.97 0.53
N LEU A 165 13.48 6.43 -0.20
CA LEU A 165 13.33 6.95 -1.55
C LEU A 165 12.76 5.81 -2.40
N LYS A 166 11.44 5.69 -2.36
CA LYS A 166 10.68 5.01 -3.38
C LYS A 166 10.76 5.93 -4.55
N GLU A 167 11.80 5.72 -5.33
CA GLU A 167 11.93 6.32 -6.63
C GLU A 167 10.61 6.12 -7.35
N TRP A 168 9.81 7.18 -7.44
CA TRP A 168 8.91 7.38 -8.55
C TRP A 168 9.76 7.82 -9.74
N TYR A 169 10.82 7.07 -10.02
CA TYR A 169 11.41 7.05 -11.34
C TYR A 169 10.82 5.78 -11.91
N PRO A 170 9.67 5.90 -12.59
CA PRO A 170 9.34 4.87 -13.52
C PRO A 170 10.61 4.52 -14.31
N ARG A 171 11.08 3.28 -14.20
CA ARG A 171 11.86 2.69 -15.29
C ARG A 171 10.89 2.33 -16.42
N LEU A 172 9.93 3.22 -16.70
CA LEU A 172 8.89 3.02 -17.70
C LEU A 172 9.62 2.78 -19.01
N THR A 173 9.59 1.52 -19.44
CA THR A 173 10.13 1.10 -20.72
C THR A 173 9.19 1.45 -21.87
N GLY A 174 7.96 1.89 -21.55
CA GLY A 174 6.92 2.29 -22.51
C GLY A 174 6.82 3.80 -22.74
N ASN A 175 5.93 4.20 -23.66
CA ASN A 175 5.64 5.58 -24.03
C ASN A 175 4.27 6.00 -23.48
N ALA A 176 4.18 6.31 -22.19
CA ALA A 176 2.93 6.78 -21.60
C ALA A 176 2.56 8.18 -22.14
N THR A 177 1.31 8.34 -22.56
CA THR A 177 0.80 9.64 -23.07
C THR A 177 -0.12 10.33 -22.08
N THR A 178 -0.75 9.57 -21.19
CA THR A 178 -1.58 10.07 -20.11
C THR A 178 -1.04 9.66 -18.75
N PHE A 179 -1.45 10.38 -17.70
CA PHE A 179 -1.10 10.01 -16.33
C PHE A 179 -1.64 8.62 -15.94
N ALA A 180 -2.80 8.23 -16.47
CA ALA A 180 -3.35 6.89 -16.25
C ALA A 180 -2.49 5.80 -16.91
N ASP A 181 -2.07 5.99 -18.18
CA ASP A 181 -1.19 5.04 -18.88
C ASP A 181 0.13 4.85 -18.11
N ALA A 182 0.69 5.95 -17.59
CA ALA A 182 1.94 5.92 -16.83
C ALA A 182 1.80 5.08 -15.54
N LEU A 183 0.63 5.16 -14.89
CA LEU A 183 0.34 4.35 -13.71
C LEU A 183 0.11 2.88 -14.07
N GLU A 184 -0.60 2.59 -15.15
CA GLU A 184 -0.87 1.22 -15.60
C GLU A 184 0.41 0.46 -15.96
N ILE A 185 1.31 1.08 -16.73
CA ILE A 185 2.59 0.44 -17.08
C ILE A 185 3.44 0.25 -15.82
N LEU A 186 3.45 1.24 -14.92
CA LEU A 186 4.20 1.15 -13.65
C LEU A 186 3.66 0.02 -12.76
N ASP A 187 2.35 -0.13 -12.70
CA ASP A 187 1.67 -1.20 -11.98
C ASP A 187 1.96 -2.59 -12.57
N ALA A 188 2.12 -2.70 -13.89
CA ALA A 188 2.53 -3.92 -14.57
C ALA A 188 4.02 -4.27 -14.35
N GLU A 189 4.90 -3.27 -14.33
CA GLU A 189 6.35 -3.46 -14.10
C GLU A 189 6.68 -3.72 -12.62
N GLU A 190 5.83 -3.29 -11.69
CA GLU A 190 6.06 -3.38 -10.25
C GLU A 190 4.93 -4.11 -9.50
N PRO A 191 4.94 -5.47 -9.48
CA PRO A 191 3.89 -6.29 -8.87
C PRO A 191 3.56 -5.97 -7.39
N TRP A 192 4.50 -5.38 -6.65
CA TRP A 192 4.31 -4.99 -5.25
C TRP A 192 3.24 -3.90 -5.07
N ARG A 193 2.92 -3.11 -6.11
CA ARG A 193 1.89 -2.05 -6.07
C ARG A 193 0.48 -2.60 -5.91
N PHE A 194 0.22 -3.74 -6.53
CA PHE A 194 -0.95 -4.57 -6.29
C PHE A 194 -0.71 -5.67 -5.28
N GLN A 195 0.29 -5.50 -4.40
CA GLN A 195 0.53 -6.39 -3.27
C GLN A 195 0.83 -7.84 -3.68
N TYR A 196 1.35 -8.05 -4.90
CA TYR A 196 1.49 -9.38 -5.49
C TYR A 196 0.17 -10.15 -5.63
N ARG A 197 -1.01 -9.50 -5.54
CA ARG A 197 -2.30 -10.19 -5.73
C ARG A 197 -2.45 -10.78 -7.14
N LEU A 198 -1.90 -10.11 -8.14
CA LEU A 198 -1.89 -10.63 -9.52
C LEU A 198 -1.00 -11.86 -9.68
N ASN A 199 0.08 -11.95 -8.90
CA ASN A 199 1.02 -13.09 -8.92
C ASN A 199 1.43 -13.45 -7.48
N PRO A 200 0.57 -14.12 -6.69
CA PRO A 200 0.84 -14.36 -5.26
C PRO A 200 2.09 -15.21 -5.01
N GLN A 201 2.48 -16.03 -5.99
CA GLN A 201 3.70 -16.85 -5.93
C GLN A 201 4.98 -16.01 -5.91
N ASP A 202 4.94 -14.80 -6.46
CA ASP A 202 6.09 -13.88 -6.50
C ASP A 202 6.25 -13.08 -5.20
N HIS A 203 5.31 -13.24 -4.25
CA HIS A 203 5.37 -12.54 -2.98
C HIS A 203 6.66 -12.90 -2.21
N PRO A 204 7.51 -11.94 -1.80
CA PRO A 204 8.84 -12.22 -1.23
C PRO A 204 8.83 -13.18 -0.03
N ALA A 205 7.77 -13.14 0.78
CA ALA A 205 7.64 -14.03 1.92
C ALA A 205 7.41 -15.51 1.55
N MET A 206 7.09 -15.85 0.29
CA MET A 206 7.10 -17.24 -0.19
C MET A 206 8.51 -17.86 -0.15
N GLN A 207 9.56 -17.03 -0.21
CA GLN A 207 10.95 -17.49 -0.12
C GLN A 207 11.41 -17.76 1.32
N ILE A 208 10.59 -17.42 2.33
CA ILE A 208 10.92 -17.62 3.73
C ILE A 208 10.39 -18.99 4.16
N ALA A 209 11.29 -19.94 4.45
CA ALA A 209 10.93 -21.34 4.74
C ALA A 209 9.87 -21.51 5.85
N ARG A 210 9.89 -20.68 6.91
CA ARG A 210 8.88 -20.74 7.99
C ARG A 210 7.50 -20.19 7.60
N LEU A 211 7.40 -19.49 6.48
CA LEU A 211 6.18 -18.89 5.94
C LEU A 211 5.68 -19.64 4.70
N ALA A 212 6.53 -20.48 4.09
CA ALA A 212 6.14 -21.36 3.00
C ALA A 212 4.93 -22.21 3.44
N GLY A 213 3.82 -22.09 2.70
CA GLY A 213 2.55 -22.77 2.99
C GLY A 213 1.63 -22.08 4.01
N LYS A 214 1.98 -20.90 4.53
CA LYS A 214 1.06 -20.05 5.31
C LYS A 214 0.16 -19.17 4.44
N PHE A 215 0.60 -18.91 3.20
CA PHE A 215 -0.18 -18.15 2.23
C PHE A 215 -1.39 -18.95 1.77
N ILE A 216 -2.54 -18.29 1.68
CA ILE A 216 -3.72 -18.87 1.06
C ILE A 216 -3.45 -18.92 -0.45
N ALA A 217 -3.57 -20.09 -1.05
CA ALA A 217 -3.46 -20.21 -2.50
C ALA A 217 -4.66 -19.46 -3.14
N PRO A 218 -4.43 -18.65 -4.19
CA PRO A 218 -5.55 -18.10 -4.97
C PRO A 218 -6.41 -19.26 -5.50
N GLN A 219 -7.73 -19.14 -5.38
CA GLN A 219 -8.69 -20.18 -5.82
C GLN A 219 -9.06 -20.02 -7.29
#